data_AF-A0A7J9ELC6-F1
#
_entry.id   AF-A0A7J9ELC6-F1
#
_cell.length_a   1.000
_cell.length_b   1.000
_cell.length_c   1.000
_cell.angle_alpha   90.00
_cell.angle_beta   90.00
_cell.angle_gamma   90.00
#
_symmetry.space_group_name_H-M   'P 1'
#
loop_
_entity.id
_entity.type
_entity.pdbx_description
1 polymer ?
#
loop_
_entity_poly.entity_id
_entity_poly.type
_entity_poly.pdbx_seq_one_letter_code
_entity_poly.pdbx_strand_id
1 'polypeptide(L)' 'MEYKGKATFFLGNAEEYVDGQFTGNLGEILISIGPSFYRCNNVLYLRGVPEDEDIEDADKD' A
#
# COMPACT_ATOMS: atom_id res chain seq x y z
N MET A 1 13.29 5.93 10.27
CA MET A 1 13.75 6.01 8.87
C MET A 1 13.28 7.36 8.32
N GLU A 2 14.19 8.33 8.19
CA GLU A 2 13.88 9.61 7.55
C GLU A 2 14.06 9.41 6.04
N TYR A 3 12.97 9.28 5.29
CA TYR A 3 13.05 9.09 3.84
C TYR A 3 13.35 10.44 3.19
N LYS A 4 14.64 10.81 3.10
CA LYS A 4 15.12 12.00 2.36
C LYS A 4 15.14 11.76 0.84
N GLY A 5 14.14 11.07 0.31
CA GLY A 5 14.06 10.64 -1.08
C GLY A 5 12.63 10.63 -1.59
N LYS A 6 12.48 10.79 -2.90
CA LYS A 6 11.22 10.50 -3.59
C LYS A 6 10.94 9.00 -3.46
N ALA A 7 9.71 8.60 -3.18
CA ALA A 7 9.30 7.19 -3.24
C ALA A 7 8.04 7.06 -4.09
N THR A 8 8.00 6.01 -4.90
CA THR A 8 6.86 5.71 -5.77
C THR A 8 6.45 4.27 -5.53
N PHE A 9 5.16 4.03 -5.31
CA PHE A 9 4.58 2.71 -5.06
C PHE A 9 3.55 2.38 -6.13
N PHE A 10 3.64 1.18 -6.68
CA PHE A 10 2.67 0.62 -7.61
C PHE A 10 1.95 -0.54 -6.91
N LEU A 11 0.63 -0.48 -6.83
CA LEU A 11 -0.21 -1.47 -6.14
C LEU A 11 -1.21 -2.04 -7.14
N GLY A 12 -1.33 -3.36 -7.22
CA GLY A 12 -2.19 -4.05 -8.20
C GLY A 12 -3.62 -4.38 -7.76
N ASN A 13 -3.89 -4.36 -6.44
CA ASN A 13 -5.20 -4.66 -5.84
C ASN A 13 -5.46 -3.73 -4.65
N ALA A 14 -5.39 -2.42 -4.86
CA ALA A 14 -5.60 -1.48 -3.77
C ALA A 14 -7.06 -1.45 -3.32
N GLU A 15 -7.28 -1.44 -2.01
CA GLU A 15 -8.59 -1.29 -1.37
C GLU A 15 -8.67 0.05 -0.66
N GLU A 16 -9.83 0.67 -0.72
CA GLU A 16 -10.11 1.91 -0.03
C GLU A 16 -10.88 1.62 1.27
N TYR A 17 -10.40 2.22 2.35
CA TYR A 17 -11.05 2.22 3.65
C TYR A 17 -11.22 3.67 4.11
N VAL A 18 -12.45 4.10 4.34
CA VAL A 18 -12.79 5.43 4.88
C VAL A 18 -13.44 5.22 6.24
N ASP A 19 -12.94 5.91 7.27
CA ASP A 19 -13.38 5.73 8.67
C ASP A 19 -13.31 4.26 9.14
N GLY A 20 -12.37 3.49 8.60
CA GLY A 20 -12.20 2.05 8.89
C GLY A 20 -13.22 1.13 8.23
N GLN A 21 -14.12 1.65 7.40
CA GLN A 21 -15.09 0.90 6.61
C GLN A 21 -14.55 0.68 5.19
N PHE A 22 -14.70 -0.54 4.67
CA PHE A 22 -14.40 -0.83 3.28
C PHE A 22 -15.36 -0.05 2.35
N THR A 23 -14.81 0.78 1.48
CA THR A 23 -15.58 1.58 0.53
C THR A 23 -15.50 1.04 -0.89
N GLY A 24 -14.44 0.32 -1.24
CA GLY A 24 -14.32 -0.32 -2.54
C GLY A 24 -12.91 -0.77 -2.92
N ASN A 25 -12.82 -1.46 -4.05
CA ASN A 25 -11.55 -1.83 -4.67
C ASN A 25 -11.18 -0.79 -5.74
N LEU A 26 -9.98 -0.22 -5.63
CA LEU A 26 -9.43 0.78 -6.54
C LEU A 26 -8.62 0.16 -7.68
N GLY A 27 -8.30 -1.14 -7.61
CA GLY A 27 -7.47 -1.84 -8.58
C GLY A 27 -6.04 -1.33 -8.58
N GLU A 28 -5.53 -0.98 -9.77
CA GLU A 28 -4.15 -0.52 -9.94
C GLU A 28 -4.01 0.97 -9.59
N ILE A 29 -3.19 1.29 -8.60
CA ILE A 29 -2.91 2.68 -8.20
C ILE A 29 -1.41 2.97 -8.11
N LEU A 30 -1.07 4.22 -8.42
CA LEU A 30 0.28 4.76 -8.32
C LEU A 30 0.33 5.85 -7.25
N ILE A 31 1.10 5.63 -6.19
CA ILE A 31 1.30 6.59 -5.10
C ILE A 31 2.72 7.16 -5.21
N SER A 32 2.83 8.47 -5.43
CA SER A 32 4.12 9.17 -5.48
C SER A 32 4.25 10.12 -4.29
N ILE A 33 5.21 9.85 -3.41
CA ILE A 33 5.65 10.77 -2.36
C ILE A 33 6.93 11.46 -2.79
N GLY A 34 6.99 12.77 -2.61
CA GLY A 34 8.16 13.54 -3.02
C GLY A 34 8.25 14.87 -2.29
N PRO A 35 9.42 15.53 -2.37
CA PRO A 35 9.56 16.89 -1.86
C PRO A 35 8.78 17.83 -2.77
N SER A 36 7.51 18.06 -2.45
CA SER A 36 6.77 19.16 -3.03
C SER A 36 6.98 20.36 -2.11
N PHE A 37 7.71 21.37 -2.59
CA PHE A 37 8.21 22.50 -1.79
C PHE A 37 7.09 23.28 -1.03
N TYR A 38 5.80 23.03 -1.31
CA TYR A 38 4.65 23.61 -0.60
C TYR A 38 3.38 22.73 -0.55
N ARG A 39 3.46 21.39 -0.64
CA ARG A 39 2.27 20.50 -0.57
C ARG A 39 2.49 19.36 0.41
N CYS A 40 1.46 19.06 1.20
CA CYS A 40 1.39 17.85 2.02
C CYS A 40 1.57 16.63 1.12
N ASN A 41 2.43 15.68 1.52
CA ASN A 41 2.43 14.35 0.93
C ASN A 41 1.17 13.61 1.41
N ASN A 42 0.39 13.03 0.49
CA ASN A 42 -0.88 12.35 0.81
C ASN A 42 -0.70 11.04 1.61
N VAL A 43 0.53 10.66 1.92
CA VAL A 43 0.86 9.43 2.66
C VAL A 43 1.43 9.82 4.00
N LEU A 44 0.71 9.48 5.07
CA LEU A 44 1.16 9.68 6.44
C LEU A 44 2.09 8.54 6.90
N TYR A 45 1.73 7.29 6.59
CA TYR A 45 2.52 6.11 6.91
C TYR A 45 2.21 4.97 5.92
N LEU A 46 3.15 4.03 5.83
CA LEU A 46 2.98 2.74 5.17
C LEU A 46 3.31 1.66 6.19
N ARG A 47 2.50 0.61 6.26
CA ARG A 47 2.80 -0.59 7.06
C ARG A 47 2.70 -1.81 6.16
N GLY A 48 3.64 -2.74 6.29
CA GLY A 48 3.46 -4.08 5.74
C GLY A 48 2.38 -4.80 6.53
N VAL A 49 1.45 -5.45 5.83
CA VAL A 49 0.60 -6.47 6.42
C VAL A 49 1.36 -7.79 6.24
N PRO A 50 1.52 -8.62 7.29
CA PRO A 50 2.09 -9.95 7.10
C PRO A 50 1.24 -10.71 6.09
N GLU A 51 1.89 -11.36 5.12
CA GLU A 51 1.20 -12.33 4.27
C GLU A 51 0.78 -13.50 5.18
N ASP A 52 -0.49 -13.89 5.16
CA ASP A 52 -0.92 -15.10 5.86
C ASP A 52 -0.17 -16.28 5.22
N GLU A 53 0.80 -16.86 5.94
CA GLU A 53 1.47 -18.11 5.58
C GLU A 53 0.47 -19.27 5.70
N ASP A 54 -0.48 -19.39 4.77
CA ASP A 54 -1.40 -20.54 4.66
C ASP A 54 -1.50 -21.02 3.21
N ILE A 55 -0.40 -21.57 2.68
CA ILE A 55 -0.44 -22.64 1.67
C ILE A 55 0.60 -23.69 2.08
N GLU A 56 0.37 -24.33 3.23
CA GLU A 56 0.97 -25.64 3.53
C GLU A 56 0.22 -26.71 2.70
N ASP A 57 0.97 -27.41 1.85
CA ASP A 57 0.74 -28.76 1.33
C ASP A 57 -0.68 -29.15 0.86
N ALA A 58 -0.97 -28.93 -0.42
CA ALA A 58 -1.96 -29.72 -1.17
C ALA A 58 -1.34 -30.29 -2.46
N ASP A 59 -1.30 -31.61 -2.51
CA ASP A 59 -1.02 -32.49 -3.65
C ASP A 59 0.44 -32.77 -4.02
N LYS A 60 1.04 -33.68 -3.25
CA LYS A 60 2.07 -34.59 -3.76
C LYS A 60 1.70 -36.04 -3.43
N ASP A 61 0.81 -36.60 -4.24
CA ASP A 61 0.62 -38.05 -4.39
C ASP A 61 1.31 -38.55 -5.69
#